data_AF-A0AAW5EFJ8-F1
#
_entry.id   AF-A0AAW5EFJ8-F1
#
_cell.length_a   1.000
_cell.length_b   1.000
_cell.length_c   1.000
_cell.angle_alpha   90.00
_cell.angle_beta   90.00
_cell.angle_gamma   90.00
#
_symmetry.space_group_name_H-M   'P 1'
#
loop_
_entity.id
_entity.type
_entity.pdbx_description
1 polymer ?
#
loop_
_entity_poly.entity_id
_entity_poly.type
_entity_poly.pdbx_seq_one_letter_code
_entity_poly.pdbx_strand_id
1 'polypeptide(L)'
;DKLNNSLVSVFGIEIDINIQIKSIEKGSIRIWIAEKLNKISDDDIKHYISNPRELLADLLIKSKKMILEKIQDKKCQDIPKEYKNIIEKSDLKDFGYNNNETNLLTCVSDLTHKAKEFKHKPMIIFEEKVYGISETFDYNPKTADGVKEQISKMQGAFIIKKPDLTGESKWEIINDKVIKVKINDENFKNKLKDRSIKLSYGDKIKGVL
;
A
#
# COMPACT_ATOMS: atom_id res chain seq x y z
N ASP A 1 14.24 -1.89 -10.64
CA ASP A 1 13.04 -1.40 -11.37
C ASP A 1 11.84 -1.48 -10.42
N LYS A 2 10.93 -0.49 -10.42
CA LYS A 2 9.77 -0.42 -9.53
C LYS A 2 8.82 -1.61 -9.71
N LEU A 3 8.64 -2.10 -10.94
CA LEU A 3 7.82 -3.27 -11.23
C LEU A 3 8.48 -4.55 -10.70
N ASN A 4 9.76 -4.79 -11.04
CA ASN A 4 10.51 -5.91 -10.47
C ASN A 4 10.54 -5.86 -8.93
N ASN A 5 10.70 -4.68 -8.34
CA ASN A 5 10.65 -4.53 -6.89
C ASN A 5 9.27 -4.83 -6.34
N SER A 6 8.18 -4.40 -6.98
CA SER A 6 6.79 -4.73 -6.59
C SER A 6 6.50 -6.23 -6.67
N LEU A 7 7.03 -6.91 -7.70
CA LEU A 7 6.90 -8.36 -7.88
C LEU A 7 7.72 -9.17 -6.87
N VAL A 8 8.82 -8.62 -6.35
CA VAL A 8 9.71 -9.30 -5.40
C VAL A 8 9.46 -8.87 -3.94
N SER A 9 8.92 -7.67 -3.71
CA SER A 9 8.65 -7.12 -2.37
C SER A 9 7.38 -7.71 -1.77
N VAL A 10 7.44 -9.00 -1.44
CA VAL A 10 6.35 -9.76 -0.82
C VAL A 10 6.58 -9.96 0.69
N PHE A 11 7.53 -9.22 1.28
CA PHE A 11 7.52 -8.93 2.71
C PHE A 11 6.97 -7.54 2.96
N GLY A 12 5.76 -7.29 2.46
CA GLY A 12 4.91 -6.27 3.07
C GLY A 12 4.33 -6.85 4.35
N ILE A 13 4.54 -6.21 5.49
CA ILE A 13 3.71 -6.39 6.69
C ILE A 13 2.33 -5.77 6.38
N GLU A 14 1.69 -6.22 5.31
CA GLU A 14 0.25 -6.05 5.13
C GLU A 14 -0.33 -7.39 5.57
N ILE A 15 -0.40 -7.55 6.89
CA ILE A 15 -1.44 -8.40 7.45
C ILE A 15 -2.72 -7.85 6.85
N ASP A 16 -3.44 -8.67 6.10
CA ASP A 16 -4.76 -8.34 5.59
C ASP A 16 -5.68 -8.19 6.82
N ILE A 17 -5.69 -7.00 7.44
CA ILE A 17 -6.60 -6.65 8.54
C ILE A 17 -7.98 -6.32 7.93
N ASN A 18 -8.41 -7.07 6.91
CA ASN A 18 -9.82 -7.19 6.54
C ASN A 18 -10.56 -8.16 7.46
N ILE A 19 -10.14 -8.24 8.72
CA ILE A 19 -10.99 -8.84 9.73
C ILE A 19 -11.95 -7.75 10.18
N GLN A 20 -13.21 -7.92 9.79
CA GLN A 20 -14.32 -7.38 10.57
C GLN A 20 -14.06 -7.77 12.03
N ILE A 21 -13.57 -6.82 12.83
CA ILE A 21 -13.45 -6.91 14.29
C ILE A 21 -14.88 -6.87 14.85
N LYS A 22 -15.66 -7.91 14.56
CA LYS A 22 -16.97 -8.15 15.16
C LYS A 22 -16.97 -9.32 16.12
N SER A 23 -15.91 -10.14 16.15
CA SER A 23 -15.60 -11.01 17.30
C SER A 23 -14.25 -11.70 17.10
N ILE A 24 -13.17 -11.13 17.65
CA ILE A 24 -11.92 -11.87 17.82
C ILE A 24 -11.64 -11.97 19.31
N GLU A 25 -11.74 -13.17 19.86
CA GLU A 25 -11.20 -13.48 21.18
C GLU A 25 -9.69 -13.72 21.06
N LYS A 26 -8.94 -13.43 22.14
CA LYS A 26 -7.47 -13.57 22.21
C LYS A 26 -6.93 -14.96 21.80
N GLY A 27 -7.77 -16.00 21.78
CA GLY A 27 -7.42 -17.35 21.33
C GLY A 27 -7.32 -17.50 19.81
N SER A 28 -8.16 -16.80 19.04
CA SER A 28 -8.28 -17.02 17.58
C SER A 28 -7.05 -16.56 16.80
N ILE A 29 -6.38 -15.48 17.25
CA ILE A 29 -5.15 -14.98 16.64
C ILE A 29 -3.98 -15.93 16.89
N ARG A 30 -3.84 -16.45 18.12
CA ARG A 30 -2.75 -17.40 18.45
C ARG A 30 -2.86 -18.68 17.65
N ILE A 31 -4.08 -19.21 17.53
CA ILE A 31 -4.36 -20.42 16.74
C ILE A 31 -4.05 -20.16 15.27
N TRP A 32 -4.52 -19.05 14.70
CA TRP A 32 -4.25 -18.70 13.30
C TRP A 32 -2.74 -18.51 13.01
N ILE A 33 -2.00 -17.85 13.90
CA ILE A 33 -0.54 -17.71 13.77
C ILE A 33 0.15 -19.07 13.86
N ALA A 34 -0.23 -19.91 14.83
CA ALA A 34 0.34 -21.25 14.98
C ALA A 34 0.05 -22.14 13.77
N GLU A 35 -1.17 -22.09 13.22
CA GLU A 35 -1.54 -22.81 11.99
C GLU A 35 -0.73 -22.34 10.77
N LYS A 36 -0.44 -21.03 10.67
CA LYS A 36 0.38 -20.50 9.58
C LYS A 36 1.85 -20.89 9.72
N LEU A 37 2.40 -20.85 10.93
CA LEU A 37 3.79 -21.26 11.18
C LEU A 37 3.99 -22.77 11.01
N ASN A 38 3.04 -23.59 11.46
CA ASN A 38 3.12 -25.05 11.36
C ASN A 38 2.87 -25.59 9.94
N LYS A 39 2.40 -24.76 9.01
CA LYS A 39 2.19 -25.16 7.60
C LYS A 39 3.47 -25.19 6.77
N ILE A 40 4.55 -24.60 7.27
CA ILE A 40 5.84 -24.53 6.58
C ILE A 40 6.73 -25.61 7.20
N SER A 41 7.09 -26.65 6.45
CA SER A 41 7.99 -27.68 6.99
C SER A 41 9.45 -27.23 6.98
N ASP A 42 10.27 -27.81 7.85
CA ASP A 42 11.72 -27.54 7.88
C ASP A 42 12.40 -27.90 6.54
N ASP A 43 11.85 -28.87 5.80
CA ASP A 43 12.36 -29.28 4.50
C ASP A 43 11.96 -28.29 3.39
N ASP A 44 10.78 -27.68 3.47
CA ASP A 44 10.40 -26.57 2.59
C ASP A 44 11.35 -25.37 2.81
N ILE A 45 11.65 -25.04 4.07
CA ILE A 45 12.60 -23.97 4.41
C ILE A 45 13.98 -24.25 3.82
N LYS A 46 14.49 -25.48 3.95
CA LYS A 46 15.78 -25.87 3.37
C LYS A 46 15.77 -25.82 1.85
N HIS A 47 14.68 -26.24 1.21
CA HIS A 47 14.51 -26.18 -0.24
C HIS A 47 14.57 -24.74 -0.75
N TYR A 48 13.83 -23.83 -0.10
CA TYR A 48 13.87 -22.41 -0.41
C TYR A 48 15.25 -21.79 -0.21
N ILE A 49 15.92 -22.07 0.92
CA ILE A 49 17.26 -21.54 1.20
C ILE A 49 18.28 -22.01 0.16
N SER A 50 18.11 -23.23 -0.36
CA SER A 50 19.04 -23.80 -1.33
C SER A 50 18.95 -23.12 -2.70
N ASN A 51 17.73 -22.86 -3.21
CA ASN A 51 17.52 -22.32 -4.56
C ASN A 51 16.54 -21.13 -4.64
N PRO A 52 16.66 -20.08 -3.80
CA PRO A 52 15.65 -19.01 -3.72
C PRO A 52 15.59 -18.18 -5.00
N ARG A 53 16.72 -18.06 -5.72
CA ARG A 53 16.83 -17.27 -6.95
C ARG A 53 16.12 -17.93 -8.13
N GLU A 54 16.17 -19.26 -8.24
CA GLU A 54 15.52 -19.99 -9.34
C GLU A 54 14.01 -19.94 -9.17
N LEU A 55 13.51 -20.19 -7.95
CA LEU A 55 12.07 -20.10 -7.62
C LEU A 55 11.49 -18.71 -7.93
N LEU A 56 12.23 -17.64 -7.58
CA LEU A 56 11.83 -16.27 -7.89
C LEU A 56 11.96 -15.94 -9.38
N ALA A 57 12.98 -16.46 -10.07
CA ALA A 57 13.17 -16.23 -11.50
C ALA A 57 11.99 -16.77 -12.31
N ASP A 58 11.56 -18.00 -12.03
CA ASP A 58 10.41 -18.61 -12.69
C ASP A 58 9.11 -17.85 -12.45
N LEU A 59 8.88 -17.40 -11.21
CA LEU A 59 7.74 -16.56 -10.88
C LEU A 59 7.77 -15.26 -11.69
N LEU A 60 8.93 -14.59 -11.74
CA LEU A 60 9.11 -13.32 -12.45
C LEU A 60 8.88 -13.46 -13.96
N ILE A 61 9.40 -14.52 -14.57
CA ILE A 61 9.23 -14.80 -16.00
C ILE A 61 7.75 -15.00 -16.32
N LYS A 62 7.07 -15.90 -15.60
CA LYS A 62 5.63 -16.19 -15.79
C LYS A 62 4.78 -14.94 -15.57
N SER A 63 5.09 -14.16 -14.53
CA SER A 63 4.33 -12.96 -14.17
C SER A 63 4.52 -11.85 -15.19
N LYS A 64 5.74 -11.63 -15.67
CA LYS A 64 6.05 -10.62 -16.69
C LYS A 64 5.33 -10.95 -18.01
N LYS A 65 5.35 -12.21 -18.43
CA LYS A 65 4.61 -12.68 -19.61
C LYS A 65 3.11 -12.39 -19.47
N MET A 66 2.51 -12.79 -18.35
CA MET A 66 1.08 -12.57 -18.08
C MET A 66 0.73 -11.07 -18.09
N ILE A 67 1.52 -10.22 -17.44
CA ILE A 67 1.27 -8.77 -17.40
C ILE A 67 1.32 -8.18 -18.81
N LEU A 68 2.30 -8.55 -19.63
CA LEU A 68 2.42 -8.08 -21.00
C LEU A 68 1.21 -8.50 -21.86
N GLU A 69 0.73 -9.74 -21.68
CA GLU A 69 -0.49 -10.23 -22.34
C GLU A 69 -1.73 -9.45 -21.92
N LYS A 70 -1.92 -9.22 -20.61
CA LYS A 70 -3.07 -8.46 -20.11
C LYS A 70 -3.04 -6.99 -20.51
N ILE A 71 -1.86 -6.38 -20.62
CA ILE A 71 -1.71 -5.01 -21.15
C ILE A 71 -2.13 -4.98 -22.62
N GLN A 72 -1.63 -5.90 -23.44
CA GLN A 72 -1.96 -5.96 -24.86
C GLN A 72 -3.45 -6.23 -25.11
N ASP A 73 -4.05 -7.12 -24.32
CA ASP A 73 -5.45 -7.52 -24.41
C ASP A 73 -6.42 -6.54 -23.71
N LYS A 74 -5.90 -5.45 -23.11
CA LYS A 74 -6.68 -4.44 -22.37
C LYS A 74 -7.45 -5.00 -21.17
N LYS A 75 -6.87 -6.01 -20.51
CA LYS A 75 -7.44 -6.72 -19.35
C LYS A 75 -6.63 -6.49 -18.09
N CYS A 76 -6.09 -5.28 -17.91
CA CYS A 76 -5.22 -4.95 -16.77
C CYS A 76 -5.90 -5.14 -15.39
N GLN A 77 -7.23 -5.04 -15.32
CA GLN A 77 -7.98 -5.28 -14.07
C GLN A 77 -7.91 -6.74 -13.60
N ASP A 78 -7.65 -7.70 -14.50
CA ASP A 78 -7.54 -9.12 -14.14
C ASP A 78 -6.16 -9.49 -13.59
N ILE A 79 -5.16 -8.58 -13.70
CA ILE A 79 -3.77 -8.84 -13.33
C ILE A 79 -3.62 -9.33 -11.88
N PRO A 80 -4.27 -8.73 -10.86
CA PRO A 80 -4.12 -9.19 -9.49
C PRO A 80 -4.59 -10.63 -9.29
N LYS A 81 -5.77 -10.96 -9.83
CA LYS A 81 -6.35 -12.31 -9.77
C LYS A 81 -5.45 -13.34 -10.45
N GLU A 82 -4.95 -13.02 -11.64
CA GLU A 82 -4.11 -13.93 -12.41
C GLU A 82 -2.72 -14.09 -11.76
N TYR A 83 -2.15 -13.02 -11.22
CA TYR A 83 -0.89 -13.08 -10.49
C TYR A 83 -1.01 -13.95 -9.22
N LYS A 84 -2.14 -13.86 -8.51
CA LYS A 84 -2.44 -14.76 -7.39
C LYS A 84 -2.51 -16.22 -7.83
N ASN A 85 -3.15 -16.51 -8.97
CA ASN A 85 -3.17 -17.87 -9.55
C ASN A 85 -1.75 -18.37 -9.89
N ILE A 86 -0.85 -17.50 -10.34
CA ILE A 86 0.55 -17.88 -10.62
C ILE A 86 1.25 -18.26 -9.31
N ILE A 87 1.08 -17.48 -8.24
CA ILE A 87 1.65 -17.80 -6.92
C ILE A 87 1.07 -19.12 -6.40
N GLU A 88 -0.24 -19.33 -6.48
CA GLU A 88 -0.91 -20.55 -6.03
C GLU A 88 -0.47 -21.82 -6.77
N LYS A 89 0.02 -21.69 -8.01
CA LYS A 89 0.57 -22.78 -8.82
C LYS A 89 2.09 -22.91 -8.73
N SER A 90 2.75 -22.05 -7.97
CA SER A 90 4.20 -22.03 -7.81
C SER A 90 4.62 -22.69 -6.50
N ASP A 91 5.87 -23.12 -6.43
CA ASP A 91 6.46 -23.63 -5.21
C ASP A 91 6.55 -22.53 -4.12
N LEU A 92 6.33 -21.26 -4.47
CA LEU A 92 6.32 -20.14 -3.53
C LEU A 92 5.02 -20.04 -2.70
N LYS A 93 3.97 -20.79 -3.05
CA LYS A 93 2.68 -20.80 -2.34
C LYS A 93 2.85 -21.08 -0.84
N ASP A 94 3.67 -22.07 -0.52
CA ASP A 94 3.80 -22.57 0.85
C ASP A 94 4.65 -21.64 1.72
N PHE A 95 5.41 -20.71 1.11
CA PHE A 95 6.23 -19.71 1.79
C PHE A 95 5.46 -18.42 2.12
N GLY A 96 4.15 -18.39 1.91
CA GLY A 96 3.30 -17.26 2.30
C GLY A 96 3.39 -16.05 1.37
N TYR A 97 3.91 -16.23 0.15
CA TYR A 97 3.90 -15.18 -0.86
C TYR A 97 2.45 -14.82 -1.23
N ASN A 98 2.18 -13.53 -1.38
CA ASN A 98 0.87 -13.01 -1.78
C ASN A 98 1.03 -11.82 -2.74
N ASN A 99 -0.08 -11.38 -3.33
CA ASN A 99 -0.10 -10.22 -4.21
C ASN A 99 -0.42 -8.92 -3.44
N ASN A 100 0.27 -7.82 -3.74
CA ASN A 100 -0.20 -6.48 -3.38
C ASN A 100 -0.93 -5.90 -4.59
N GLU A 101 -2.27 -6.05 -4.61
CA GLU A 101 -3.09 -5.69 -5.77
C GLU A 101 -2.92 -4.21 -6.14
N THR A 102 -2.96 -3.34 -5.14
CA THR A 102 -2.82 -1.90 -5.30
C THR A 102 -1.48 -1.53 -5.92
N ASN A 103 -0.37 -2.02 -5.37
CA ASN A 103 0.97 -1.72 -5.86
C ASN A 103 1.18 -2.30 -7.27
N LEU A 104 0.64 -3.48 -7.55
CA LEU A 104 0.73 -4.11 -8.87
C LEU A 104 -0.01 -3.29 -9.93
N LEU A 105 -1.28 -2.92 -9.67
CA LEU A 105 -2.07 -2.10 -10.58
C LEU A 105 -1.50 -0.68 -10.75
N THR A 106 -0.96 -0.07 -9.69
CA THR A 106 -0.26 1.21 -9.77
C THR A 106 0.98 1.09 -10.66
N CYS A 107 1.78 0.03 -10.52
CA CYS A 107 2.97 -0.17 -11.37
C CYS A 107 2.59 -0.37 -12.85
N VAL A 108 1.52 -1.11 -13.13
CA VAL A 108 1.00 -1.27 -14.50
C VAL A 108 0.48 0.06 -15.04
N SER A 109 -0.22 0.85 -14.22
CA SER A 109 -0.68 2.18 -14.60
C SER A 109 0.49 3.10 -14.96
N ASP A 110 1.51 3.19 -14.09
CA ASP A 110 2.73 3.96 -14.32
C ASP A 110 3.44 3.54 -15.63
N LEU A 111 3.54 2.22 -15.89
CA LEU A 111 4.18 1.69 -17.09
C LEU A 111 3.44 2.11 -18.36
N THR A 112 2.12 1.95 -18.38
CA THR A 112 1.29 2.29 -19.54
C THR A 112 1.22 3.80 -19.79
N HIS A 113 1.28 4.62 -18.72
CA HIS A 113 1.40 6.08 -18.84
C HIS A 113 2.73 6.51 -19.44
N LYS A 114 3.85 5.95 -18.97
CA LYS A 114 5.17 6.22 -19.56
C LYS A 114 5.22 5.85 -21.04
N ALA A 115 4.54 4.76 -21.43
CA ALA A 115 4.44 4.36 -22.83
C ALA A 115 3.73 5.40 -23.72
N LYS A 116 2.89 6.26 -23.16
CA LYS A 116 2.23 7.36 -23.89
C LYS A 116 3.19 8.47 -24.30
N GLU A 117 4.29 8.67 -23.57
CA GLU A 117 5.28 9.71 -23.85
C GLU A 117 6.06 9.44 -25.15
N PHE A 118 6.03 8.19 -25.64
CA PHE A 118 6.70 7.82 -26.88
C PHE A 118 5.86 8.19 -28.11
N LYS A 119 6.49 8.85 -29.09
CA LYS A 119 5.89 9.21 -30.39
C LYS A 119 5.35 7.99 -31.14
N HIS A 120 6.05 6.86 -31.03
CA HIS A 120 5.61 5.56 -31.52
C HIS A 120 5.39 4.65 -30.32
N LYS A 121 4.26 3.94 -30.30
CA LYS A 121 3.92 3.07 -29.17
C LYS A 121 5.01 2.01 -28.96
N PRO A 122 5.56 1.88 -27.74
CA PRO A 122 6.66 0.97 -27.51
C PRO A 122 6.20 -0.48 -27.66
N MET A 123 7.09 -1.28 -28.25
CA MET A 123 6.96 -2.73 -28.35
C MET A 123 8.01 -3.38 -27.46
N ILE A 124 7.60 -4.38 -26.70
CA ILE A 124 8.46 -5.15 -25.81
C ILE A 124 8.62 -6.53 -26.41
N ILE A 125 9.86 -6.94 -26.65
CA ILE A 125 10.19 -8.32 -27.07
C ILE A 125 10.47 -9.12 -25.81
N PHE A 126 9.73 -10.21 -25.59
CA PHE A 126 9.90 -11.11 -24.47
C PHE A 126 9.60 -12.54 -24.91
N GLU A 127 10.51 -13.48 -24.62
CA GLU A 127 10.42 -14.89 -25.10
C GLU A 127 10.08 -14.99 -26.60
N GLU A 128 10.79 -14.23 -27.44
CA GLU A 128 10.61 -14.18 -28.91
C GLU A 128 9.24 -13.69 -29.40
N LYS A 129 8.33 -13.30 -28.48
CA LYS A 129 7.03 -12.71 -28.78
C LYS A 129 7.09 -11.19 -28.61
N VAL A 130 6.34 -10.49 -29.45
CA VAL A 130 6.24 -9.02 -29.44
C VAL A 130 4.96 -8.60 -28.74
N TYR A 131 5.10 -7.72 -27.75
CA TYR A 131 4.01 -7.18 -26.95
C TYR A 131 3.89 -5.67 -27.14
N GLY A 132 2.72 -5.20 -27.56
CA GLY A 132 2.47 -3.77 -27.76
C GLY A 132 1.78 -3.14 -26.55
N ILE A 133 2.29 -2.00 -26.08
CA ILE A 133 1.58 -1.15 -25.12
C ILE A 133 0.75 -0.14 -25.89
N SER A 134 -0.48 -0.53 -26.25
CA SER A 134 -1.36 0.26 -27.12
C SER A 134 -2.07 1.39 -26.38
N GLU A 135 -2.54 1.14 -25.16
CA GLU A 135 -3.40 2.04 -24.39
C GLU A 135 -2.91 2.28 -22.96
N THR A 136 -3.39 3.37 -22.37
CA THR A 136 -3.14 3.71 -20.98
C THR A 136 -4.14 3.02 -20.08
N PHE A 137 -3.65 2.46 -18.98
CA PHE A 137 -4.47 1.93 -17.91
C PHE A 137 -4.45 2.90 -16.72
N ASP A 138 -5.60 3.47 -16.39
CA ASP A 138 -5.73 4.39 -15.26
C ASP A 138 -6.16 3.63 -14.01
N TYR A 139 -5.27 3.57 -13.02
CA TYR A 139 -5.58 3.03 -11.70
C TYR A 139 -5.34 4.08 -10.63
N ASN A 140 -6.40 4.42 -9.90
CA ASN A 140 -6.31 5.31 -8.74
C ASN A 140 -6.58 4.51 -7.46
N PRO A 141 -5.57 4.31 -6.59
CA PRO A 141 -5.72 3.52 -5.38
C PRO A 141 -6.71 4.14 -4.39
N LYS A 142 -6.99 5.45 -4.49
CA LYS A 142 -7.94 6.16 -3.60
C LYS A 142 -9.41 5.90 -3.93
N THR A 143 -9.69 5.42 -5.13
CA THR A 143 -11.05 5.13 -5.61
C THR A 143 -11.28 3.63 -5.81
N ALA A 144 -10.35 2.79 -5.33
CA ALA A 144 -10.49 1.35 -5.41
C ALA A 144 -11.62 0.88 -4.48
N ASP A 145 -12.39 -0.12 -4.93
CA ASP A 145 -13.44 -0.74 -4.13
C ASP A 145 -12.87 -1.26 -2.80
N GLY A 146 -13.53 -0.93 -1.69
CA GLY A 146 -13.12 -1.36 -0.34
C GLY A 146 -12.27 -0.36 0.44
N VAL A 147 -11.83 0.76 -0.14
CA VAL A 147 -11.20 1.85 0.61
C VAL A 147 -12.23 2.50 1.53
N LYS A 148 -12.21 2.15 2.82
CA LYS A 148 -12.96 2.85 3.87
C LYS A 148 -12.12 4.01 4.39
N GLU A 149 -12.57 5.25 4.18
CA GLU A 149 -12.01 6.38 4.92
C GLU A 149 -12.26 6.18 6.42
N GLN A 150 -11.22 5.81 7.16
CA GLN A 150 -11.30 5.76 8.62
C GLN A 150 -11.09 7.18 9.18
N ILE A 151 -12.19 7.92 9.32
CA ILE A 151 -12.19 9.20 10.04
C ILE A 151 -12.17 8.90 11.54
N SER A 152 -10.99 8.86 12.14
CA SER A 152 -10.86 8.75 13.60
C SER A 152 -11.04 10.13 14.23
N LYS A 153 -12.17 10.35 14.92
CA LYS A 153 -12.41 11.58 15.68
C LYS A 153 -11.90 11.45 17.10
N MET A 154 -10.94 12.28 17.51
CA MET A 154 -10.40 12.27 18.88
C MET A 154 -10.66 13.61 19.56
N GLN A 155 -11.52 13.62 20.58
CA GLN A 155 -11.83 14.81 21.38
C GLN A 155 -10.98 14.85 22.65
N GLY A 156 -10.30 15.97 22.92
CA GLY A 156 -9.42 16.07 24.07
C GLY A 156 -8.85 17.46 24.32
N ALA A 157 -8.07 17.57 25.40
CA ALA A 157 -7.23 18.74 25.66
C ALA A 157 -5.80 18.44 25.23
N PHE A 158 -5.23 19.31 24.41
CA PHE A 158 -3.93 19.14 23.78
C PHE A 158 -2.97 20.25 24.23
N ILE A 159 -1.71 19.91 24.50
CA ILE A 159 -0.70 20.89 24.90
C ILE A 159 0.04 21.38 23.66
N ILE A 160 0.14 22.70 23.48
CA ILE A 160 0.87 23.31 22.37
C ILE A 160 2.38 23.19 22.62
N LYS A 161 3.09 22.53 21.70
CA LYS A 161 4.56 22.43 21.68
C LYS A 161 5.22 23.42 20.72
N LYS A 162 4.56 23.79 19.64
CA LYS A 162 5.05 24.87 18.76
C LYS A 162 3.86 25.60 18.16
N PRO A 163 3.48 26.77 18.71
CA PRO A 163 2.38 27.55 18.15
C PRO A 163 2.78 28.08 16.78
N ASP A 164 1.89 27.96 15.80
CA ASP A 164 2.01 28.70 14.56
C ASP A 164 1.03 29.88 14.59
N LEU A 165 1.58 31.06 14.86
CA LEU A 165 0.81 32.29 15.00
C LEU A 165 0.14 32.74 13.69
N THR A 166 0.48 32.12 12.55
CA THR A 166 -0.16 32.40 11.26
C THR A 166 -1.41 31.53 11.03
N GLY A 167 -1.53 30.40 11.73
CA GLY A 167 -2.64 29.45 11.58
C GLY A 167 -2.65 28.69 10.23
N GLU A 168 -1.59 28.80 9.43
CA GLU A 168 -1.52 28.28 8.06
C GLU A 168 -0.67 27.01 7.94
N SER A 169 0.23 26.78 8.90
CA SER A 169 1.21 25.69 8.92
C SER A 169 0.82 24.56 9.88
N LYS A 170 1.67 23.53 9.95
CA LYS A 170 1.52 22.40 10.88
C LYS A 170 1.92 22.82 12.29
N TRP A 171 0.97 22.78 13.23
CA TRP A 171 1.17 22.94 14.68
C TRP A 171 1.71 21.65 15.28
N GLU A 172 2.52 21.75 16.32
CA GLU A 172 2.89 20.60 17.14
C GLU A 172 2.12 20.61 18.45
N ILE A 173 1.34 19.56 18.70
CA ILE A 173 0.59 19.36 19.95
C ILE A 173 0.97 18.04 20.61
N ILE A 174 0.78 17.94 21.93
CA ILE A 174 1.09 16.73 22.72
C ILE A 174 -0.21 16.10 23.22
N ASN A 175 -0.40 14.82 22.89
CA ASN A 175 -1.40 13.92 23.44
C ASN A 175 -0.82 12.50 23.46
N ASP A 176 -0.20 12.11 24.58
CA ASP A 176 0.71 10.97 24.79
C ASP A 176 1.99 10.95 23.92
N LYS A 177 1.90 11.42 22.67
CA LYS A 177 3.01 11.64 21.73
C LYS A 177 2.88 13.02 21.06
N VAL A 178 3.94 13.47 20.42
CA VAL A 178 3.93 14.73 19.64
C VAL A 178 3.27 14.48 18.29
N ILE A 179 2.21 15.23 18.00
CA ILE A 179 1.41 15.13 16.78
C ILE A 179 1.49 16.45 16.01
N LYS A 180 1.68 16.38 14.69
CA LYS A 180 1.63 17.53 13.79
C LYS A 180 0.22 17.69 13.23
N VAL A 181 -0.43 18.82 13.52
CA VAL A 181 -1.84 19.06 13.19
C VAL A 181 -2.02 20.37 12.44
N LYS A 182 -3.08 20.47 11.65
CA LYS A 182 -3.50 21.73 11.02
C LYS A 182 -4.85 22.13 11.60
N ILE A 183 -4.97 23.37 12.06
CA ILE A 183 -6.23 23.89 12.55
C ILE A 183 -7.11 24.21 11.34
N ASN A 184 -8.35 23.73 11.33
CA ASN A 184 -9.32 24.01 10.26
C ASN A 184 -10.43 25.00 10.69
N ASP A 185 -10.48 25.38 11.97
CA ASP A 185 -11.43 26.38 12.47
C ASP A 185 -10.99 27.80 12.05
N GLU A 186 -11.69 28.36 11.06
CA GLU A 186 -11.42 29.70 10.52
C GLU A 186 -11.71 30.83 11.53
N ASN A 187 -12.70 30.65 12.43
CA ASN A 187 -12.97 31.65 13.46
C ASN A 187 -11.82 31.71 14.47
N PHE A 188 -11.28 30.56 14.84
CA PHE A 188 -10.11 30.47 15.71
C PHE A 188 -8.86 31.05 15.06
N LYS A 189 -8.64 30.79 13.77
CA LYS A 189 -7.53 31.40 13.00
C LYS A 189 -7.64 32.91 12.95
N ASN A 190 -8.83 33.44 12.68
CA ASN A 190 -9.05 34.89 12.65
C ASN A 190 -8.75 35.51 14.02
N LYS A 191 -9.18 34.87 15.11
CA LYS A 191 -8.87 35.29 16.49
C LYS A 191 -7.39 35.19 16.89
N LEU A 192 -6.61 34.34 16.21
CA LEU A 192 -5.16 34.29 16.36
C LEU A 192 -4.47 35.39 15.56
N LYS A 193 -4.92 35.60 14.31
CA LYS A 193 -4.37 36.63 13.40
C LYS A 193 -4.63 38.04 13.92
N ASP A 194 -5.81 38.30 14.48
CA ASP A 194 -6.19 39.59 15.07
C ASP A 194 -5.59 39.82 16.48
N ARG A 195 -4.85 38.83 17.00
CA ARG A 195 -4.23 38.82 18.35
C ARG A 195 -5.23 38.94 19.50
N SER A 196 -6.52 38.65 19.27
CA SER A 196 -7.53 38.57 20.34
C SER A 196 -7.28 37.36 21.26
N ILE A 197 -6.63 36.31 20.75
CA ILE A 197 -6.17 35.16 21.52
C ILE A 197 -4.64 35.06 21.36
N LYS A 198 -3.94 35.00 22.50
CA LYS A 198 -2.49 34.78 22.55
C LYS A 198 -2.21 33.36 23.05
N LEU A 199 -1.46 32.58 22.28
CA LEU A 199 -1.06 31.23 22.64
C LEU A 199 0.46 31.13 22.72
N SER A 200 0.92 30.40 23.73
CA SER A 200 2.33 30.17 24.04
C SER A 200 2.61 28.67 24.12
N TYR A 201 3.90 28.35 24.14
CA TYR A 201 4.36 27.00 24.48
C TYR A 201 3.79 26.56 25.83
N GLY A 202 3.22 25.35 25.90
CA GLY A 202 2.64 24.78 27.11
C GLY A 202 1.15 25.07 27.32
N ASP A 203 0.56 25.97 26.54
CA ASP A 203 -0.87 26.25 26.65
C ASP A 203 -1.72 25.05 26.21
N LYS A 204 -2.86 24.88 26.89
CA LYS A 204 -3.81 23.79 26.61
C LYS A 204 -4.96 24.29 25.77
N ILE A 205 -5.20 23.60 24.66
CA ILE A 205 -6.36 23.83 23.79
C ILE A 205 -7.28 22.63 23.81
N LYS A 206 -8.59 22.86 23.85
CA LYS A 206 -9.58 21.79 23.67
C LYS A 206 -9.98 21.73 22.21
N GLY A 207 -10.00 20.53 21.63
CA GLY A 207 -10.32 20.35 20.22
C GLY A 207 -10.80 18.95 19.89
N VAL A 208 -11.16 18.78 18.62
CA VAL A 208 -11.44 17.48 18.01
C VAL A 208 -10.47 17.33 16.84
N LEU A 209 -9.70 16.24 16.84
CA LEU A 209 -8.86 15.80 15.72
C LEU A 209 -9.62 14.84 14.83
#